data_AF-A0A4U7L0W3-F1
#
_entry.id   AF-A0A4U7L0W3-F1
#
_cell.length_a   1.000
_cell.length_b   1.000
_cell.length_c   1.000
_cell.angle_alpha   90.00
_cell.angle_beta   90.00
_cell.angle_gamma   90.00
#
_symmetry.space_group_name_H-M   'P 1'
#
loop_
_entity.id
_entity.type
_entity.pdbx_description
1 polymer ?
#
loop_
_entity_poly.entity_id
_entity_poly.type
_entity_poly.pdbx_seq_one_letter_code
_entity_poly.pdbx_strand_id
1 'polypeptide(L)'
;MAPKFSTKAAKPAGKPASKQPSADKTKSSGANGISKTKAAKSEPSTAAKRGTKRAKDDEEEEDELQEDGAEAKDAAAPLPDLKKRSAKARAGSTEPANDIDMADGTARPTKRSRRAPTPAGPINSVPRPIQPVHADDVAQGIAVEVTTGTLTTGGKGDVLPRKLFVWGSGDAGQFGVGPPEDDKPNKLNKPKPFGNKEISMQIDDGEFGEGGIEVIVGGGMHSVIIDSLGRILTSGAEDYGTLGRKHRGDAGDAEESYFKFAPVEGLSPTGQGINPIDGKQGTVEKYRATRVASADAAGAVLDDQGRLRSWGYFKDGEGRVCFADSDAPGRNREQWYPIALPGIENETFAAVAAGENHFLALTLNGKVYSWGTNTCYQLGRSSNPRRVAQKFSKGEPPKECDLTPTPMVGLAECKRIFCGLTNGFAVEKSGKVVGWGLNTKGQTGTGLKASKIATPHGIAALSPVRHNGAEVVQIVGGNFHTAFLLSNGEVYICGDSDEGKLGLPANHPALKDATASNPVVVREPTLVPFPSPPSWVTEASKTADGKTKIVALSAGMRFTLALAADGTLYSWGTTSDDALGHPAEEVGGNQSKDTPTAIAMPGQPGAWRIMAAATAGQHSLAIAVKPPQDD
;
A
#
# COMPACT_ATOMS: atom_id res chain seq x y z
N MET A 1 -47.81 23.83 24.97
CA MET A 1 -49.00 24.26 24.19
C MET A 1 -48.53 25.05 22.97
N ALA A 2 -49.28 25.03 21.87
CA ALA A 2 -49.07 25.95 20.74
C ALA A 2 -50.00 27.18 20.88
N PRO A 3 -49.81 28.23 20.05
CA PRO A 3 -50.56 28.30 18.79
C PRO A 3 -49.72 28.68 17.56
N LYS A 4 -50.38 28.82 16.40
CA LYS A 4 -49.83 29.09 15.05
C LYS A 4 -50.48 30.34 14.42
N PHE A 5 -50.16 30.58 13.13
CA PHE A 5 -50.74 31.53 12.15
C PHE A 5 -50.13 32.97 12.23
N SER A 6 -49.60 33.61 11.17
CA SER A 6 -49.86 33.64 9.70
C SER A 6 -51.14 34.41 9.35
N THR A 7 -51.16 35.46 8.52
CA THR A 7 -50.64 35.66 7.13
C THR A 7 -50.25 37.16 6.93
N LYS A 8 -49.63 37.67 5.84
CA LYS A 8 -49.93 37.64 4.39
C LYS A 8 -48.69 37.95 3.52
N ALA A 9 -48.81 37.82 2.19
CA ALA A 9 -47.71 37.95 1.21
C ALA A 9 -47.89 39.11 0.21
N ALA A 10 -46.77 39.53 -0.41
CA ALA A 10 -46.74 40.36 -1.62
C ALA A 10 -45.48 40.07 -2.47
N LYS A 11 -45.61 40.12 -3.81
CA LYS A 11 -44.60 39.93 -4.88
C LYS A 11 -45.27 40.33 -6.23
N PRO A 12 -44.55 40.51 -7.36
CA PRO A 12 -43.11 40.80 -7.55
C PRO A 12 -42.81 41.91 -8.60
N ALA A 13 -41.60 42.48 -8.56
CA ALA A 13 -40.90 43.14 -9.68
C ALA A 13 -39.40 43.28 -9.31
N GLY A 14 -38.40 43.34 -10.20
CA GLY A 14 -38.33 43.16 -11.66
C GLY A 14 -36.84 43.15 -12.11
N LYS A 15 -36.50 42.60 -13.28
CA LYS A 15 -35.12 42.63 -13.82
C LYS A 15 -34.77 44.00 -14.42
N PRO A 16 -33.48 44.35 -14.52
CA PRO A 16 -32.91 44.57 -15.86
C PRO A 16 -31.63 43.75 -16.11
N ALA A 17 -30.87 44.07 -17.17
CA ALA A 17 -29.94 43.16 -17.85
C ALA A 17 -28.47 43.62 -17.91
N SER A 18 -27.64 42.72 -18.43
CA SER A 18 -26.19 42.81 -18.69
C SER A 18 -25.72 43.99 -19.54
N LYS A 19 -24.44 44.39 -19.36
CA LYS A 19 -23.53 44.75 -20.45
C LYS A 19 -22.06 44.52 -20.05
N GLN A 20 -21.19 44.37 -21.06
CA GLN A 20 -19.75 44.11 -20.93
C GLN A 20 -18.94 45.34 -21.46
N PRO A 21 -17.59 45.33 -21.58
CA PRO A 21 -16.76 46.36 -20.96
C PRO A 21 -16.22 47.43 -21.91
N SER A 22 -15.57 48.45 -21.34
CA SER A 22 -14.74 49.43 -22.04
C SER A 22 -13.41 49.62 -21.32
N ALA A 23 -12.31 49.66 -22.07
CA ALA A 23 -10.97 49.96 -21.55
C ALA A 23 -10.59 51.42 -21.80
N ASP A 24 -9.69 51.99 -20.98
CA ASP A 24 -8.85 53.12 -21.39
C ASP A 24 -7.50 53.12 -20.62
N LYS A 25 -6.55 53.99 -21.03
CA LYS A 25 -5.16 54.04 -20.55
C LYS A 25 -4.76 55.45 -20.10
N THR A 26 -4.00 55.56 -19.01
CA THR A 26 -3.00 56.61 -18.73
C THR A 26 -2.19 56.16 -17.49
N LYS A 27 -0.85 56.04 -17.45
CA LYS A 27 0.30 56.92 -17.78
C LYS A 27 0.68 57.97 -16.73
N SER A 28 1.59 57.57 -15.84
CA SER A 28 2.70 58.35 -15.27
C SER A 28 3.86 57.34 -15.09
N SER A 29 5.11 57.52 -15.56
CA SER A 29 6.08 58.64 -15.57
C SER A 29 6.97 58.67 -14.33
N GLY A 30 8.10 57.97 -14.39
CA GLY A 30 9.22 58.04 -13.46
C GLY A 30 10.47 57.50 -14.17
N ALA A 31 11.57 58.24 -14.18
CA ALA A 31 12.74 57.93 -14.99
C ALA A 31 14.04 58.10 -14.19
N ASN A 32 15.03 57.27 -14.49
CA ASN A 32 16.44 57.66 -14.56
C ASN A 32 17.27 56.58 -15.25
N GLY A 33 18.40 56.96 -15.84
CA GLY A 33 19.35 56.03 -16.47
C GLY A 33 20.64 56.74 -16.90
N ILE A 34 21.74 55.97 -16.96
CA ILE A 34 23.13 56.35 -17.32
C ILE A 34 23.89 55.02 -17.49
N SER A 35 24.86 54.81 -18.39
CA SER A 35 25.19 55.45 -19.68
C SER A 35 25.95 54.42 -20.57
N LYS A 36 26.65 54.81 -21.66
CA LYS A 36 27.26 53.86 -22.63
C LYS A 36 28.69 54.22 -23.08
N THR A 37 29.52 53.19 -23.27
CA THR A 37 30.74 53.11 -24.12
C THR A 37 30.92 51.61 -24.51
N LYS A 38 31.25 51.11 -25.71
CA LYS A 38 32.05 51.51 -26.91
C LYS A 38 33.55 51.72 -26.64
N ALA A 39 34.53 51.23 -27.42
CA ALA A 39 34.63 50.20 -28.49
C ALA A 39 36.17 49.97 -28.79
N ALA A 40 36.72 49.19 -29.75
CA ALA A 40 36.24 48.36 -30.86
C ALA A 40 37.36 47.40 -31.40
N LYS A 41 37.00 46.46 -32.30
CA LYS A 41 37.82 45.83 -33.38
C LYS A 41 39.09 44.99 -33.07
N SER A 42 39.05 43.73 -33.52
CA SER A 42 39.80 43.30 -34.73
C SER A 42 39.15 42.06 -35.40
N GLU A 43 39.49 41.81 -36.66
CA GLU A 43 39.04 40.74 -37.58
C GLU A 43 40.23 40.48 -38.57
N PRO A 44 40.26 39.50 -39.51
CA PRO A 44 39.11 38.91 -40.24
C PRO A 44 39.19 37.40 -40.60
N SER A 45 38.18 36.94 -41.37
CA SER A 45 38.32 35.95 -42.49
C SER A 45 38.51 34.46 -42.15
N THR A 46 37.88 33.46 -42.80
CA THR A 46 36.83 33.32 -43.84
C THR A 46 36.37 31.83 -43.85
N ALA A 47 35.20 31.39 -44.35
CA ALA A 47 33.92 32.04 -44.60
C ALA A 47 32.81 31.02 -44.96
N ALA A 48 31.56 31.33 -44.54
CA ALA A 48 30.27 31.14 -45.23
C ALA A 48 29.82 29.73 -45.71
N LYS A 49 28.53 29.41 -45.86
CA LYS A 49 27.27 30.21 -45.93
C LYS A 49 26.22 29.53 -45.01
N ARG A 50 25.30 30.15 -44.24
CA ARG A 50 24.58 31.46 -44.21
C ARG A 50 23.11 31.36 -44.71
N GLY A 51 22.16 31.41 -43.77
CA GLY A 51 20.71 31.58 -43.97
C GLY A 51 19.91 30.95 -42.80
N THR A 52 19.54 31.67 -41.73
CA THR A 52 18.30 32.48 -41.53
C THR A 52 16.98 31.69 -41.73
N LYS A 53 15.97 31.71 -40.83
CA LYS A 53 15.57 32.81 -39.92
C LYS A 53 14.53 32.38 -38.83
N ARG A 54 14.81 32.69 -37.54
CA ARG A 54 13.90 32.96 -36.38
C ARG A 54 12.62 32.14 -36.08
N ALA A 55 12.51 31.77 -34.78
CA ALA A 55 11.30 31.61 -33.94
C ALA A 55 10.43 30.34 -34.18
N LYS A 56 9.67 29.82 -33.19
CA LYS A 56 9.39 30.28 -31.80
C LYS A 56 9.23 29.09 -30.83
N ASP A 57 9.29 29.41 -29.54
CA ASP A 57 9.09 28.67 -28.28
C ASP A 57 8.07 27.51 -28.24
N ASP A 58 8.37 26.55 -27.34
CA ASP A 58 7.55 25.59 -26.54
C ASP A 58 6.47 24.70 -27.18
N GLU A 59 6.58 23.37 -26.96
CA GLU A 59 5.49 22.46 -26.53
C GLU A 59 6.04 21.06 -26.10
N GLU A 60 5.17 20.18 -25.61
CA GLU A 60 5.49 18.95 -24.85
C GLU A 60 5.61 17.69 -25.75
N GLU A 61 6.47 16.72 -25.41
CA GLU A 61 6.58 15.43 -26.14
C GLU A 61 5.76 14.32 -25.44
N GLU A 62 4.59 14.00 -26.00
CA GLU A 62 3.85 12.76 -25.75
C GLU A 62 4.32 11.65 -26.72
N ASP A 63 4.87 10.55 -26.21
CA ASP A 63 5.34 9.40 -27.01
C ASP A 63 4.16 8.52 -27.50
N GLU A 64 3.55 8.86 -28.64
CA GLU A 64 2.63 7.95 -29.35
C GLU A 64 3.38 6.75 -29.97
N LEU A 65 3.18 5.55 -29.43
CA LEU A 65 3.71 4.30 -30.01
C LEU A 65 2.77 3.68 -31.06
N GLN A 66 3.21 3.65 -32.30
CA GLN A 66 2.50 3.01 -33.42
C GLN A 66 2.67 1.47 -33.40
N GLU A 67 1.59 0.73 -33.67
CA GLU A 67 1.62 -0.73 -33.81
C GLU A 67 2.03 -1.16 -35.23
N ASP A 68 3.25 -1.67 -35.40
CA ASP A 68 3.70 -2.32 -36.63
C ASP A 68 3.37 -3.83 -36.60
N GLY A 69 2.45 -4.27 -37.46
CA GLY A 69 1.90 -5.62 -37.45
C GLY A 69 2.63 -6.62 -38.37
N ALA A 70 3.05 -7.76 -37.83
CA ALA A 70 3.60 -8.88 -38.61
C ALA A 70 2.96 -10.22 -38.21
N GLU A 71 2.06 -10.76 -39.05
CA GLU A 71 1.50 -12.11 -38.87
C GLU A 71 2.56 -13.20 -39.10
N ALA A 72 2.78 -14.05 -38.09
CA ALA A 72 3.40 -15.37 -38.28
C ALA A 72 2.30 -16.45 -38.17
N LYS A 73 2.02 -17.14 -39.28
CA LYS A 73 1.02 -18.22 -39.34
C LYS A 73 1.67 -19.55 -39.05
N ASP A 74 1.11 -20.29 -38.10
CA ASP A 74 1.33 -21.73 -37.99
C ASP A 74 0.03 -22.44 -37.60
N ALA A 75 -0.22 -23.63 -38.17
CA ALA A 75 -1.55 -24.25 -38.19
C ALA A 75 -1.63 -25.52 -37.33
N ALA A 76 -2.57 -25.54 -36.39
CA ALA A 76 -2.90 -26.71 -35.58
C ALA A 76 -4.26 -27.31 -35.97
N ALA A 77 -4.32 -28.63 -36.17
CA ALA A 77 -5.52 -29.35 -36.57
C ALA A 77 -6.50 -29.58 -35.38
N PRO A 78 -7.82 -29.67 -35.63
CA PRO A 78 -8.83 -29.75 -34.57
C PRO A 78 -8.96 -31.14 -33.93
N LEU A 79 -9.20 -31.16 -32.62
CA LEU A 79 -9.64 -32.34 -31.87
C LEU A 79 -11.17 -32.50 -31.93
N PRO A 80 -11.71 -33.74 -31.89
CA PRO A 80 -13.13 -34.01 -32.15
C PRO A 80 -14.07 -33.75 -30.97
N ASP A 81 -15.31 -33.34 -31.29
CA ASP A 81 -16.42 -33.09 -30.37
C ASP A 81 -17.11 -34.38 -29.90
N LEU A 82 -17.43 -34.47 -28.60
CA LEU A 82 -18.13 -35.61 -27.99
C LEU A 82 -19.43 -35.20 -27.31
N LYS A 83 -20.53 -35.20 -28.08
CA LYS A 83 -21.88 -34.97 -27.55
C LYS A 83 -22.58 -36.28 -27.13
N LYS A 84 -23.05 -36.28 -25.88
CA LYS A 84 -24.26 -36.94 -25.34
C LYS A 84 -24.60 -38.37 -25.82
N ARG A 85 -24.65 -39.31 -24.88
CA ARG A 85 -25.63 -40.41 -24.90
C ARG A 85 -26.36 -40.56 -23.56
N SER A 86 -27.50 -41.25 -23.59
CA SER A 86 -28.62 -41.07 -22.65
C SER A 86 -28.68 -42.10 -21.52
N ALA A 87 -29.36 -41.71 -20.44
CA ALA A 87 -29.70 -42.61 -19.34
C ALA A 87 -30.74 -43.67 -19.74
N LYS A 88 -30.67 -44.84 -19.11
CA LYS A 88 -31.78 -45.81 -19.06
C LYS A 88 -31.65 -46.65 -17.79
N ALA A 89 -32.75 -46.83 -17.06
CA ALA A 89 -32.80 -47.60 -15.81
C ALA A 89 -33.51 -48.95 -16.00
N ARG A 90 -33.12 -49.96 -15.21
CA ARG A 90 -33.96 -51.10 -14.83
C ARG A 90 -33.44 -51.72 -13.52
N ALA A 91 -34.22 -52.61 -12.90
CA ALA A 91 -34.05 -53.03 -11.51
C ALA A 91 -34.09 -54.55 -11.30
N GLY A 92 -33.50 -55.01 -10.19
CA GLY A 92 -34.12 -55.92 -9.23
C GLY A 92 -34.23 -57.43 -9.53
N SER A 93 -33.34 -58.21 -8.90
CA SER A 93 -33.53 -59.60 -8.40
C SER A 93 -32.34 -59.91 -7.46
N THR A 94 -32.47 -60.28 -6.17
CA THR A 94 -33.05 -61.48 -5.51
C THR A 94 -32.27 -62.78 -5.73
N GLU A 95 -31.33 -63.07 -4.81
CA GLU A 95 -31.09 -64.31 -4.02
C GLU A 95 -31.27 -65.74 -4.62
N PRO A 96 -30.62 -66.81 -4.08
CA PRO A 96 -30.25 -67.02 -2.66
C PRO A 96 -28.81 -67.47 -2.37
N ALA A 97 -28.55 -67.81 -1.10
CA ALA A 97 -27.26 -68.20 -0.53
C ALA A 97 -26.94 -69.72 -0.65
N ASN A 98 -25.73 -70.09 -0.24
CA ASN A 98 -25.34 -71.44 0.18
C ASN A 98 -24.25 -71.32 1.25
N ASP A 99 -24.46 -71.94 2.42
CA ASP A 99 -23.49 -71.97 3.51
C ASP A 99 -22.52 -73.16 3.37
N ILE A 100 -21.24 -72.93 3.67
CA ILE A 100 -20.30 -73.98 4.07
C ILE A 100 -19.45 -73.44 5.22
N ASP A 101 -19.71 -73.92 6.43
CA ASP A 101 -18.85 -73.67 7.59
C ASP A 101 -17.52 -74.44 7.45
N MET A 102 -16.40 -73.73 7.63
CA MET A 102 -15.13 -74.30 8.10
C MET A 102 -14.46 -73.30 9.03
N ALA A 103 -14.13 -73.73 10.24
CA ALA A 103 -13.55 -72.88 11.27
C ALA A 103 -12.02 -72.94 11.26
N ASP A 104 -11.37 -71.78 11.27
CA ASP A 104 -10.09 -71.61 11.98
C ASP A 104 -9.96 -70.16 12.51
N GLY A 105 -9.21 -69.98 13.59
CA GLY A 105 -9.21 -68.78 14.42
C GLY A 105 -8.20 -67.72 14.00
N THR A 106 -8.66 -66.61 13.42
CA THR A 106 -7.91 -65.34 13.40
C THR A 106 -8.79 -64.16 13.80
N ALA A 107 -8.22 -63.22 14.57
CA ALA A 107 -8.98 -62.10 15.14
C ALA A 107 -9.36 -61.07 14.06
N ARG A 108 -10.67 -60.92 13.81
CA ARG A 108 -11.20 -59.98 12.81
C ARG A 108 -10.98 -58.52 13.28
N PRO A 109 -10.34 -57.64 12.49
CA PRO A 109 -10.14 -56.25 12.88
C PRO A 109 -11.49 -55.53 13.03
N THR A 110 -11.66 -54.82 14.15
CA THR A 110 -12.89 -54.06 14.40
C THR A 110 -13.05 -52.95 13.36
N LYS A 111 -14.24 -52.87 12.73
CA LYS A 111 -14.57 -51.77 11.81
C LYS A 111 -14.65 -50.46 12.58
N ARG A 112 -13.51 -49.79 12.74
CA ARG A 112 -13.44 -48.40 13.22
C ARG A 112 -14.34 -47.56 12.30
N SER A 113 -15.44 -47.06 12.84
CA SER A 113 -16.29 -46.13 12.10
C SER A 113 -15.45 -44.96 11.62
N ARG A 114 -15.41 -44.74 10.30
CA ARG A 114 -14.83 -43.51 9.73
C ARG A 114 -15.76 -42.37 10.13
N ARG A 115 -15.51 -41.80 11.32
CA ARG A 115 -16.02 -40.48 11.70
C ARG A 115 -15.69 -39.56 10.53
N ALA A 116 -16.72 -38.92 9.95
CA ALA A 116 -16.50 -37.99 8.84
C ALA A 116 -15.42 -36.98 9.27
N PRO A 117 -14.50 -36.58 8.37
CA PRO A 117 -13.51 -35.58 8.72
C PRO A 117 -14.27 -34.34 9.21
N THR A 118 -13.99 -33.92 10.44
CA THR A 118 -14.45 -32.63 10.95
C THR A 118 -14.09 -31.58 9.90
N PRO A 119 -15.00 -30.68 9.49
CA PRO A 119 -14.63 -29.58 8.60
C PRO A 119 -13.37 -28.91 9.14
N ALA A 120 -12.35 -28.80 8.29
CA ALA A 120 -11.13 -28.11 8.68
C ALA A 120 -11.50 -26.69 9.12
N GLY A 121 -10.95 -26.23 10.24
CA GLY A 121 -11.16 -24.87 10.69
C GLY A 121 -10.69 -23.85 9.64
N PRO A 122 -11.15 -22.58 9.74
CA PRO A 122 -10.66 -21.52 8.86
C PRO A 122 -9.13 -21.47 8.90
N ILE A 123 -8.55 -21.24 7.72
CA ILE A 123 -7.10 -21.32 7.48
C ILE A 123 -6.41 -20.08 8.05
N ASN A 124 -7.12 -18.95 8.03
CA ASN A 124 -6.69 -17.67 8.54
C ASN A 124 -7.66 -17.23 9.66
N SER A 125 -7.16 -16.55 10.69
CA SER A 125 -7.98 -15.94 11.74
C SER A 125 -8.39 -14.51 11.38
N VAL A 126 -9.42 -13.98 12.05
CA VAL A 126 -9.68 -12.53 12.06
C VAL A 126 -8.44 -11.77 12.58
N PRO A 127 -8.16 -10.55 12.08
CA PRO A 127 -6.99 -9.78 12.48
C PRO A 127 -7.16 -9.24 13.91
N ARG A 128 -6.29 -9.67 14.82
CA ARG A 128 -6.32 -9.23 16.24
C ARG A 128 -5.67 -7.85 16.45
N PRO A 129 -6.07 -7.11 17.50
CA PRO A 129 -5.35 -5.95 18.01
C PRO A 129 -3.87 -6.23 18.28
N ILE A 130 -3.01 -5.23 18.05
CA ILE A 130 -1.58 -5.31 18.34
C ILE A 130 -1.37 -5.18 19.85
N GLN A 131 -0.90 -6.25 20.49
CA GLN A 131 -0.74 -6.31 21.95
C GLN A 131 0.20 -5.21 22.48
N PRO A 132 -0.03 -4.65 23.68
CA PRO A 132 0.86 -3.68 24.30
C PRO A 132 2.32 -4.18 24.38
N VAL A 133 3.28 -3.26 24.31
CA VAL A 133 4.71 -3.57 24.51
C VAL A 133 5.07 -3.17 25.94
N HIS A 134 5.60 -4.09 26.73
CA HIS A 134 6.05 -3.83 28.09
C HIS A 134 7.56 -3.61 28.16
N ALA A 135 8.02 -3.02 29.26
CA ALA A 135 9.45 -2.87 29.59
C ALA A 135 10.26 -4.16 29.38
N ASP A 136 9.75 -5.29 29.90
CA ASP A 136 10.38 -6.61 29.78
C ASP A 136 10.53 -7.09 28.31
N ASP A 137 9.55 -6.81 27.44
CA ASP A 137 9.59 -7.25 26.03
C ASP A 137 10.73 -6.52 25.28
N VAL A 138 10.98 -5.26 25.63
CA VAL A 138 12.09 -4.46 25.08
C VAL A 138 13.43 -4.98 25.56
N ALA A 139 13.58 -5.24 26.87
CA ALA A 139 14.79 -5.77 27.48
C ALA A 139 15.16 -7.18 26.97
N GLN A 140 14.18 -8.03 26.71
CA GLN A 140 14.38 -9.38 26.17
C GLN A 140 14.75 -9.41 24.67
N GLY A 141 14.88 -8.26 24.02
CA GLY A 141 15.25 -8.19 22.62
C GLY A 141 14.13 -8.65 21.67
N ILE A 142 12.87 -8.69 22.11
CA ILE A 142 11.74 -9.15 21.27
C ILE A 142 11.59 -8.25 20.02
N ALA A 143 11.79 -8.84 18.85
CA ALA A 143 11.61 -8.18 17.56
C ALA A 143 10.11 -8.06 17.25
N VAL A 144 9.65 -6.86 16.93
CA VAL A 144 8.22 -6.55 16.90
C VAL A 144 7.69 -6.54 15.46
N GLU A 145 7.02 -7.62 15.06
CA GLU A 145 6.35 -7.74 13.75
C GLU A 145 4.94 -7.12 13.80
N VAL A 146 4.87 -5.78 13.85
CA VAL A 146 3.59 -5.05 13.93
C VAL A 146 2.71 -5.26 12.70
N THR A 147 3.30 -5.22 11.50
CA THR A 147 2.56 -5.10 10.23
C THR A 147 1.61 -6.28 9.95
N THR A 148 1.95 -7.49 10.39
CA THR A 148 1.07 -8.66 10.31
C THR A 148 0.27 -8.86 11.62
N GLY A 149 0.80 -8.39 12.74
CA GLY A 149 0.25 -8.57 14.08
C GLY A 149 0.28 -10.03 14.55
N THR A 150 1.36 -10.73 14.21
CA THR A 150 1.83 -11.97 14.88
C THR A 150 2.30 -11.70 16.31
N LEU A 151 2.45 -10.43 16.71
CA LEU A 151 2.93 -10.00 18.02
C LEU A 151 2.24 -10.71 19.19
N THR A 152 3.00 -11.56 19.87
CA THR A 152 2.70 -12.11 21.20
C THR A 152 3.69 -11.53 22.20
N THR A 153 3.42 -10.34 22.72
CA THR A 153 4.07 -9.87 23.94
C THR A 153 3.56 -10.67 25.13
N GLY A 154 4.43 -10.82 26.13
CA GLY A 154 4.13 -11.54 27.37
C GLY A 154 4.89 -10.97 28.58
N GLY A 155 5.56 -9.83 28.39
CA GLY A 155 6.30 -9.12 29.41
C GLY A 155 5.43 -8.62 30.56
N LYS A 156 6.11 -8.17 31.61
CA LYS A 156 5.53 -7.49 32.76
C LYS A 156 6.18 -6.12 32.90
N GLY A 157 5.77 -5.39 33.94
CA GLY A 157 6.14 -3.98 34.10
C GLY A 157 5.32 -3.07 33.20
N ASP A 158 5.73 -1.82 33.12
CA ASP A 158 4.94 -0.75 32.52
C ASP A 158 4.78 -0.93 31.00
N VAL A 159 3.61 -0.53 30.50
CA VAL A 159 3.35 -0.43 29.06
C VAL A 159 4.11 0.77 28.51
N LEU A 160 4.87 0.55 27.44
CA LEU A 160 5.63 1.59 26.75
C LEU A 160 4.83 2.08 25.54
N PRO A 161 4.29 3.32 25.56
CA PRO A 161 3.46 3.82 24.47
C PRO A 161 4.30 4.10 23.22
N ARG A 162 3.80 3.70 22.06
CA ARG A 162 4.54 3.83 20.79
C ARG A 162 4.38 5.24 20.22
N LYS A 163 5.49 5.99 20.15
CA LYS A 163 5.57 7.38 19.66
C LYS A 163 5.81 7.44 18.15
N LEU A 164 5.28 8.47 17.49
CA LEU A 164 5.36 8.66 16.04
C LEU A 164 6.63 9.41 15.63
N PHE A 165 7.37 8.81 14.70
CA PHE A 165 8.50 9.39 14.01
C PHE A 165 8.12 9.65 12.55
N VAL A 166 8.53 10.80 12.03
CA VAL A 166 8.32 11.18 10.63
C VAL A 166 9.59 11.80 10.03
N TRP A 167 9.80 11.56 8.74
CA TRP A 167 10.83 12.19 7.90
C TRP A 167 10.46 12.09 6.42
N GLY A 168 11.10 12.88 5.56
CA GLY A 168 10.72 13.11 4.18
C GLY A 168 10.16 14.52 3.92
N SER A 169 9.36 14.71 2.87
CA SER A 169 8.45 15.86 2.73
C SER A 169 7.13 15.61 3.47
N GLY A 170 6.59 16.66 4.09
CA GLY A 170 5.31 16.70 4.79
C GLY A 170 4.34 17.77 4.24
N ASP A 171 4.63 18.33 3.07
CA ASP A 171 4.07 19.61 2.61
C ASP A 171 2.61 19.56 2.13
N ALA A 172 2.02 18.36 1.99
CA ALA A 172 0.58 18.16 1.79
C ALA A 172 -0.14 17.68 3.06
N GLY A 173 0.49 17.75 4.24
CA GLY A 173 -0.11 17.42 5.52
C GLY A 173 0.08 15.99 6.01
N GLN A 174 0.82 15.15 5.29
CA GLN A 174 1.05 13.74 5.63
C GLN A 174 1.77 13.51 6.98
N PHE A 175 2.45 14.52 7.55
CA PHE A 175 3.01 14.44 8.91
C PHE A 175 2.03 14.85 10.03
N GLY A 176 0.92 15.51 9.69
CA GLY A 176 -0.07 16.00 10.66
C GLY A 176 0.39 17.15 11.57
N VAL A 177 1.37 17.95 11.12
CA VAL A 177 2.11 18.94 11.94
C VAL A 177 1.61 20.38 11.83
N GLY A 178 0.50 20.61 11.13
CA GLY A 178 0.10 21.94 10.65
C GLY A 178 0.64 22.26 9.24
N PRO A 179 0.12 23.32 8.60
CA PRO A 179 0.56 23.75 7.27
C PRO A 179 2.03 24.18 7.28
N PRO A 180 2.76 24.04 6.15
CA PRO A 180 4.11 24.58 6.02
C PRO A 180 4.07 26.12 6.11
N GLU A 181 5.11 26.72 6.70
CA GLU A 181 5.33 28.17 6.65
C GLU A 181 6.33 28.52 5.53
N ASP A 182 6.27 29.74 4.98
CA ASP A 182 7.19 30.19 3.91
C ASP A 182 8.68 29.98 4.27
N ASP A 183 9.08 30.32 5.50
CA ASP A 183 10.43 30.14 6.04
C ASP A 183 10.67 28.74 6.66
N LYS A 184 9.62 27.90 6.77
CA LYS A 184 9.67 26.57 7.41
C LYS A 184 8.80 25.54 6.65
N PRO A 185 9.25 25.06 5.48
CA PRO A 185 8.60 23.93 4.82
C PRO A 185 8.63 22.69 5.71
N ASN A 186 7.65 21.79 5.54
CA ASN A 186 7.52 20.55 6.31
C ASN A 186 8.50 19.46 5.81
N LYS A 187 9.73 19.81 5.46
CA LYS A 187 10.77 18.88 4.98
C LYS A 187 11.75 18.50 6.09
N LEU A 188 11.85 17.20 6.38
CA LEU A 188 12.56 16.64 7.52
C LEU A 188 13.57 15.58 7.06
N ASN A 189 14.85 15.94 6.97
CA ASN A 189 15.89 15.08 6.38
C ASN A 189 16.42 13.93 7.25
N LYS A 190 15.81 13.68 8.41
CA LYS A 190 16.15 12.59 9.34
C LYS A 190 15.01 12.35 10.33
N PRO A 191 14.84 11.12 10.87
CA PRO A 191 13.76 10.80 11.80
C PRO A 191 13.69 11.76 13.01
N LYS A 192 12.51 12.34 13.25
CA LYS A 192 12.24 13.20 14.41
C LYS A 192 11.34 12.47 15.42
N PRO A 193 11.69 12.40 16.72
CA PRO A 193 10.94 11.63 17.72
C PRO A 193 9.65 12.33 18.18
N PHE A 194 9.57 13.63 17.89
CA PHE A 194 8.44 14.52 18.16
C PHE A 194 8.15 15.37 16.92
N GLY A 195 8.23 14.76 15.72
CA GLY A 195 7.90 15.46 14.49
C GLY A 195 6.49 16.02 14.54
N ASN A 196 5.55 15.22 15.07
CA ASN A 196 4.23 15.66 15.50
C ASN A 196 4.18 15.80 17.03
N LYS A 197 4.24 17.05 17.53
CA LYS A 197 4.18 17.35 18.97
C LYS A 197 2.79 17.10 19.57
N GLU A 198 1.74 17.39 18.82
CA GLU A 198 0.34 17.27 19.25
C GLU A 198 0.01 15.80 19.54
N ILE A 199 0.26 14.90 18.59
CA ILE A 199 0.16 13.44 18.81
C ILE A 199 1.05 12.98 19.97
N SER A 200 2.27 13.52 20.10
CA SER A 200 3.19 13.09 21.16
C SER A 200 2.60 13.36 22.55
N MET A 201 2.04 14.56 22.76
CA MET A 201 1.34 14.95 23.98
C MET A 201 0.07 14.11 24.19
N GLN A 202 -0.78 13.98 23.17
CA GLN A 202 -2.01 13.16 23.23
C GLN A 202 -1.74 11.69 23.59
N ILE A 203 -0.57 11.15 23.25
CA ILE A 203 -0.14 9.82 23.69
C ILE A 203 0.30 9.82 25.17
N ASP A 204 0.96 10.87 25.66
CA ASP A 204 1.33 10.99 27.09
C ASP A 204 0.12 11.26 27.99
N ASP A 205 -0.86 12.04 27.50
CA ASP A 205 -2.15 12.30 28.15
C ASP A 205 -3.12 11.09 28.05
N GLY A 206 -2.70 10.00 27.38
CA GLY A 206 -3.45 8.74 27.29
C GLY A 206 -4.61 8.72 26.28
N GLU A 207 -4.80 9.76 25.47
CA GLU A 207 -5.91 9.85 24.50
C GLU A 207 -5.85 8.74 23.43
N PHE A 208 -4.67 8.21 23.12
CA PHE A 208 -4.45 7.10 22.18
C PHE A 208 -4.57 5.72 22.84
N GLY A 209 -4.88 5.67 24.14
CA GLY A 209 -4.81 4.48 24.98
C GLY A 209 -3.36 4.10 25.35
N GLU A 210 -3.22 3.19 26.32
CA GLU A 210 -1.93 2.83 26.95
C GLU A 210 -0.83 2.41 25.95
N GLY A 211 -1.19 1.75 24.85
CA GLY A 211 -0.22 1.31 23.84
C GLY A 211 0.24 2.43 22.88
N GLY A 212 -0.35 3.63 22.95
CA GLY A 212 -0.18 4.66 21.93
C GLY A 212 -0.67 4.20 20.56
N ILE A 213 0.17 4.30 19.54
CA ILE A 213 -0.15 3.88 18.17
C ILE A 213 0.01 2.35 18.01
N GLU A 214 -0.95 1.68 17.38
CA GLU A 214 -0.85 0.27 16.94
C GLU A 214 -0.31 0.12 15.52
N VAL A 215 -0.79 0.91 14.55
CA VAL A 215 -0.48 0.73 13.11
C VAL A 215 -0.19 2.07 12.44
N ILE A 216 0.76 2.08 11.51
CA ILE A 216 1.08 3.19 10.61
C ILE A 216 1.09 2.72 9.15
N VAL A 217 0.53 3.52 8.24
CA VAL A 217 0.54 3.30 6.78
C VAL A 217 0.68 4.64 6.08
N GLY A 218 1.58 4.73 5.09
CA GLY A 218 1.58 5.81 4.09
C GLY A 218 0.76 5.40 2.88
N GLY A 219 -0.18 6.24 2.45
CA GLY A 219 -0.69 6.29 1.08
C GLY A 219 0.12 7.29 0.25
N GLY A 220 -0.34 7.67 -0.93
CA GLY A 220 0.44 8.49 -1.88
C GLY A 220 0.96 9.80 -1.28
N MET A 221 0.03 10.69 -0.94
CA MET A 221 0.27 12.00 -0.31
C MET A 221 -0.44 12.13 1.05
N HIS A 222 -0.72 11.00 1.71
CA HIS A 222 -1.39 10.97 3.02
C HIS A 222 -0.89 9.83 3.91
N SER A 223 -1.20 9.92 5.19
CA SER A 223 -0.88 8.95 6.23
C SER A 223 -2.13 8.48 6.95
N VAL A 224 -2.14 7.22 7.35
CA VAL A 224 -3.20 6.58 8.14
C VAL A 224 -2.61 5.91 9.38
N ILE A 225 -3.25 6.12 10.52
CA ILE A 225 -2.84 5.62 11.84
C ILE A 225 -4.00 4.84 12.46
N ILE A 226 -3.70 3.72 13.14
CA ILE A 226 -4.63 3.08 14.09
C ILE A 226 -4.00 3.16 15.49
N ASP A 227 -4.77 3.58 16.49
CA ASP A 227 -4.35 3.65 17.89
C ASP A 227 -4.74 2.42 18.73
N SER A 228 -4.32 2.36 19.99
CA SER A 228 -4.62 1.23 20.89
C SER A 228 -6.07 1.16 21.37
N LEU A 229 -6.89 2.18 21.07
CA LEU A 229 -8.35 2.11 21.19
C LEU A 229 -8.99 1.51 19.92
N GLY A 230 -8.25 1.45 18.81
CA GLY A 230 -8.71 1.00 17.49
C GLY A 230 -9.40 2.09 16.67
N ARG A 231 -9.21 3.38 17.00
CA ARG A 231 -9.65 4.50 16.16
C ARG A 231 -8.74 4.59 14.93
N ILE A 232 -9.30 4.99 13.79
CA ILE A 232 -8.55 5.24 12.55
C ILE A 232 -8.41 6.76 12.43
N LEU A 233 -7.18 7.27 12.30
CA LEU A 233 -6.90 8.69 12.10
C LEU A 233 -6.17 8.92 10.77
N THR A 234 -6.47 10.02 10.10
CA THR A 234 -5.97 10.35 8.74
C THR A 234 -5.50 11.79 8.63
N SER A 235 -4.41 12.02 7.89
CA SER A 235 -3.79 13.33 7.63
C SER A 235 -3.08 13.33 6.27
N GLY A 236 -3.11 14.43 5.53
CA GLY A 236 -2.54 14.52 4.18
C GLY A 236 -3.49 15.10 3.14
N ALA A 237 -3.15 14.93 1.86
CA ALA A 237 -3.92 15.45 0.74
C ALA A 237 -5.36 14.91 0.72
N GLU A 238 -6.32 15.78 0.35
CA GLU A 238 -7.73 15.45 0.24
C GLU A 238 -8.34 16.08 -1.02
N ASP A 239 -8.68 15.24 -2.01
CA ASP A 239 -9.33 15.66 -3.26
C ASP A 239 -10.82 15.24 -3.28
N TYR A 240 -11.07 13.94 -3.01
CA TYR A 240 -12.33 13.26 -3.28
C TYR A 240 -12.65 12.15 -2.24
N GLY A 241 -12.37 12.44 -0.97
CA GLY A 241 -12.62 11.54 0.16
C GLY A 241 -11.44 10.69 0.61
N THR A 242 -10.21 11.01 0.17
CA THR A 242 -8.96 10.29 0.45
C THR A 242 -8.76 9.99 1.94
N LEU A 243 -9.13 10.93 2.82
CA LEU A 243 -8.95 10.83 4.27
C LEU A 243 -10.11 10.10 4.98
N GLY A 244 -11.18 9.71 4.28
CA GLY A 244 -12.34 9.02 4.88
C GLY A 244 -13.14 9.87 5.86
N ARG A 245 -12.99 11.19 5.78
CA ARG A 245 -13.67 12.21 6.58
C ARG A 245 -14.00 13.40 5.69
N LYS A 246 -15.11 14.11 5.95
CA LYS A 246 -15.50 15.27 5.15
C LYS A 246 -15.16 16.56 5.89
N HIS A 247 -14.55 17.52 5.20
CA HIS A 247 -14.30 18.82 5.82
C HIS A 247 -15.61 19.55 6.20
N ARG A 248 -15.58 20.24 7.35
CA ARG A 248 -16.68 20.95 8.01
C ARG A 248 -16.13 22.23 8.69
N GLY A 249 -16.40 23.40 8.11
CA GLY A 249 -15.83 24.69 8.55
C GLY A 249 -15.96 25.75 7.47
N ASP A 250 -15.46 26.96 7.74
CA ASP A 250 -15.22 27.97 6.70
C ASP A 250 -13.90 27.66 5.96
N ALA A 251 -13.68 28.27 4.79
CA ALA A 251 -12.61 27.86 3.86
C ALA A 251 -11.16 27.96 4.41
N GLY A 252 -10.91 28.72 5.48
CA GLY A 252 -9.61 28.74 6.16
C GLY A 252 -9.40 27.53 7.06
N ASP A 253 -10.36 27.27 7.96
CA ASP A 253 -10.40 26.07 8.82
C ASP A 253 -10.40 24.76 7.99
N ALA A 254 -10.83 24.85 6.72
CA ALA A 254 -10.75 23.77 5.75
C ALA A 254 -9.34 23.27 5.51
N GLU A 255 -8.45 24.17 5.09
CA GLU A 255 -7.12 23.79 4.63
C GLU A 255 -6.27 23.29 5.82
N GLU A 256 -6.34 23.95 6.99
CA GLU A 256 -5.67 23.47 8.21
C GLU A 256 -6.09 22.06 8.64
N SER A 257 -7.35 21.65 8.39
CA SER A 257 -7.88 20.35 8.83
C SER A 257 -7.27 19.13 8.09
N TYR A 258 -6.55 19.35 7.00
CA TYR A 258 -5.84 18.31 6.26
C TYR A 258 -4.43 18.06 6.82
N PHE A 259 -3.82 19.09 7.42
CA PHE A 259 -2.50 19.03 8.05
C PHE A 259 -2.51 18.53 9.50
N LYS A 260 -3.59 17.86 9.93
CA LYS A 260 -3.70 17.22 11.25
C LYS A 260 -4.32 15.83 11.14
N PHE A 261 -3.87 14.91 11.98
CA PHE A 261 -4.51 13.60 12.14
C PHE A 261 -5.84 13.77 12.87
N ALA A 262 -6.94 13.48 12.18
CA ALA A 262 -8.29 13.47 12.75
C ALA A 262 -8.99 12.13 12.46
N PRO A 263 -9.95 11.70 13.29
CA PRO A 263 -10.66 10.43 13.07
C PRO A 263 -11.43 10.39 11.74
N VAL A 264 -11.50 9.21 11.12
CA VAL A 264 -12.43 8.95 10.01
C VAL A 264 -13.89 9.06 10.47
N GLU A 265 -14.80 9.39 9.56
CA GLU A 265 -16.21 9.52 9.89
C GLU A 265 -16.97 8.19 9.82
N GLY A 266 -18.09 8.07 10.53
CA GLY A 266 -18.99 6.92 10.45
C GLY A 266 -18.51 5.62 11.11
N LEU A 267 -17.24 5.50 11.50
CA LEU A 267 -16.66 4.36 12.25
C LEU A 267 -16.12 4.83 13.61
N SER A 268 -16.35 4.06 14.68
CA SER A 268 -15.73 4.33 15.99
C SER A 268 -15.70 3.09 16.90
N PRO A 269 -14.63 2.82 17.67
CA PRO A 269 -14.59 1.73 18.65
C PRO A 269 -15.66 1.81 19.73
N THR A 270 -16.11 3.02 20.07
CA THR A 270 -17.18 3.26 21.06
C THR A 270 -18.58 3.19 20.46
N GLY A 271 -18.70 3.24 19.13
CA GLY A 271 -19.98 3.47 18.43
C GLY A 271 -20.51 4.90 18.58
N GLN A 272 -19.71 5.83 19.12
CA GLN A 272 -19.98 7.27 19.15
C GLN A 272 -18.89 8.02 18.39
N GLY A 273 -19.28 8.97 17.56
CA GLY A 273 -18.37 9.69 16.66
C GLY A 273 -19.14 10.62 15.72
N ILE A 274 -18.47 11.05 14.67
CA ILE A 274 -19.05 11.93 13.67
C ILE A 274 -19.88 11.13 12.66
N ASN A 275 -21.16 11.49 12.51
CA ASN A 275 -22.04 10.96 11.49
C ASN A 275 -21.74 11.64 10.13
N PRO A 276 -21.51 10.87 9.05
CA PRO A 276 -21.15 11.41 7.74
C PRO A 276 -22.34 11.95 6.93
N ILE A 277 -23.58 11.71 7.36
CA ILE A 277 -24.79 12.12 6.63
C ILE A 277 -25.27 13.51 7.06
N ASP A 278 -25.31 13.78 8.37
CA ASP A 278 -26.05 14.93 8.92
C ASP A 278 -25.17 16.05 9.50
N GLY A 279 -23.85 15.85 9.53
CA GLY A 279 -22.89 16.85 10.01
C GLY A 279 -22.60 16.82 11.52
N LYS A 280 -23.08 15.82 12.30
CA LYS A 280 -23.08 15.92 13.78
C LYS A 280 -22.40 14.76 14.51
N GLN A 281 -22.03 15.03 15.76
CA GLN A 281 -21.61 14.02 16.73
C GLN A 281 -22.83 13.19 17.18
N GLY A 282 -22.69 11.87 17.22
CA GLY A 282 -23.74 10.95 17.67
C GLY A 282 -23.37 9.49 17.46
N THR A 283 -24.38 8.63 17.28
CA THR A 283 -24.17 7.21 17.03
C THR A 283 -23.68 6.94 15.61
N VAL A 284 -22.65 6.11 15.52
CA VAL A 284 -21.97 5.67 14.29
C VAL A 284 -21.77 4.14 14.32
N GLU A 285 -21.18 3.53 13.28
CA GLU A 285 -20.90 2.10 13.33
C GLU A 285 -19.85 1.78 14.41
N LYS A 286 -20.19 0.88 15.34
CA LYS A 286 -19.21 0.35 16.31
C LYS A 286 -18.19 -0.52 15.58
N TYR A 287 -16.94 -0.08 15.57
CA TYR A 287 -15.89 -0.63 14.71
C TYR A 287 -14.52 -0.40 15.36
N ARG A 288 -13.85 -1.48 15.82
CA ARG A 288 -12.47 -1.41 16.33
C ARG A 288 -11.51 -1.82 15.23
N ALA A 289 -10.87 -0.87 14.57
CA ALA A 289 -9.90 -1.20 13.53
C ALA A 289 -8.71 -1.99 14.09
N THR A 290 -8.15 -2.87 13.25
CA THR A 290 -6.96 -3.68 13.57
C THR A 290 -5.97 -3.74 12.41
N ARG A 291 -6.41 -3.64 11.16
CA ARG A 291 -5.52 -3.51 9.98
C ARG A 291 -6.09 -2.50 9.01
N VAL A 292 -5.23 -1.71 8.38
CA VAL A 292 -5.57 -0.80 7.28
C VAL A 292 -4.54 -0.98 6.16
N ALA A 293 -4.98 -0.79 4.93
CA ALA A 293 -4.11 -0.62 3.76
C ALA A 293 -4.59 0.63 3.00
N SER A 294 -3.65 1.39 2.44
CA SER A 294 -3.97 2.55 1.61
C SER A 294 -3.30 2.43 0.25
N ALA A 295 -4.07 2.79 -0.77
CA ALA A 295 -3.61 3.08 -2.12
C ALA A 295 -3.13 4.55 -2.20
N ASP A 296 -2.90 5.04 -3.41
CA ASP A 296 -2.54 6.45 -3.67
C ASP A 296 -3.57 7.41 -3.06
N ALA A 297 -4.86 7.23 -3.40
CA ALA A 297 -5.97 8.10 -2.97
C ALA A 297 -7.23 7.35 -2.45
N ALA A 298 -7.06 6.09 -2.04
CA ALA A 298 -8.13 5.27 -1.44
C ALA A 298 -7.63 4.51 -0.21
N GLY A 299 -8.56 4.15 0.68
CA GLY A 299 -8.27 3.36 1.89
C GLY A 299 -9.19 2.16 2.05
N ALA A 300 -8.70 1.12 2.72
CA ALA A 300 -9.47 -0.06 3.09
C ALA A 300 -9.03 -0.59 4.46
N VAL A 301 -9.99 -0.87 5.35
CA VAL A 301 -9.76 -1.21 6.75
C VAL A 301 -10.54 -2.46 7.17
N LEU A 302 -9.95 -3.20 8.13
CA LEU A 302 -10.52 -4.35 8.81
C LEU A 302 -10.59 -4.10 10.33
N ASP A 303 -11.63 -4.65 10.96
CA ASP A 303 -11.79 -4.71 12.41
C ASP A 303 -11.46 -6.10 13.00
N ASP A 304 -11.55 -6.20 14.31
CA ASP A 304 -11.41 -7.45 15.08
C ASP A 304 -12.44 -8.55 14.74
N GLN A 305 -13.44 -8.25 13.90
CA GLN A 305 -14.43 -9.20 13.37
C GLN A 305 -14.17 -9.55 11.88
N GLY A 306 -13.16 -8.96 11.25
CA GLY A 306 -12.84 -9.18 9.83
C GLY A 306 -13.83 -8.54 8.86
N ARG A 307 -14.54 -7.48 9.28
CA ARG A 307 -15.51 -6.74 8.45
C ARG A 307 -14.79 -5.64 7.65
N LEU A 308 -14.80 -5.76 6.33
CA LEU A 308 -14.12 -4.81 5.44
C LEU A 308 -14.93 -3.52 5.22
N ARG A 309 -14.25 -2.37 5.31
CA ARG A 309 -14.75 -1.04 4.93
C ARG A 309 -13.75 -0.35 4.01
N SER A 310 -14.21 0.51 3.09
CA SER A 310 -13.34 1.24 2.16
C SER A 310 -13.89 2.61 1.76
N TRP A 311 -13.01 3.53 1.39
CA TRP A 311 -13.27 4.95 1.08
C TRP A 311 -12.26 5.51 0.07
N GLY A 312 -12.44 6.78 -0.31
CA GLY A 312 -11.59 7.52 -1.25
C GLY A 312 -11.99 7.28 -2.70
N TYR A 313 -11.00 7.23 -3.60
CA TYR A 313 -11.25 7.10 -5.04
C TYR A 313 -10.09 6.45 -5.82
N PHE A 314 -10.39 6.03 -7.05
CA PHE A 314 -9.43 5.64 -8.08
C PHE A 314 -9.58 6.56 -9.30
N LYS A 315 -8.54 6.67 -10.12
CA LYS A 315 -8.61 7.29 -11.46
C LYS A 315 -8.70 6.18 -12.51
N ASP A 316 -9.66 6.30 -13.43
CA ASP A 316 -9.79 5.42 -14.58
C ASP A 316 -8.80 5.79 -15.70
N GLY A 317 -8.75 5.03 -16.80
CA GLY A 317 -7.80 5.28 -17.90
C GLY A 317 -7.91 6.65 -18.60
N GLU A 318 -8.95 7.44 -18.32
CA GLU A 318 -9.12 8.83 -18.79
C GLU A 318 -8.93 9.85 -17.64
N GLY A 319 -8.29 9.43 -16.55
CA GLY A 319 -8.10 10.24 -15.33
C GLY A 319 -9.37 10.44 -14.51
N ARG A 320 -10.50 9.81 -14.87
CA ARG A 320 -11.81 10.13 -14.31
C ARG A 320 -11.97 9.46 -12.95
N VAL A 321 -12.36 10.25 -11.96
CA VAL A 321 -12.67 9.79 -10.60
C VAL A 321 -13.75 8.69 -10.64
N CYS A 322 -13.47 7.57 -9.97
CA CYS A 322 -14.36 6.42 -9.86
C CYS A 322 -14.11 5.59 -8.57
N PHE A 323 -15.17 5.05 -7.98
CA PHE A 323 -15.11 4.19 -6.79
C PHE A 323 -16.02 2.94 -6.88
N ALA A 324 -17.08 2.97 -7.71
CA ALA A 324 -18.02 1.86 -7.87
C ALA A 324 -18.37 1.57 -9.33
N ASP A 325 -18.53 0.28 -9.67
CA ASP A 325 -18.99 -0.17 -11.00
C ASP A 325 -20.52 0.05 -11.22
N SER A 326 -21.14 1.14 -10.80
CA SER A 326 -22.57 1.37 -11.11
C SER A 326 -22.97 2.83 -10.91
N ASP A 327 -23.97 3.30 -11.66
CA ASP A 327 -24.63 4.60 -11.47
C ASP A 327 -25.97 4.51 -10.69
N ALA A 328 -26.20 3.40 -10.00
CA ALA A 328 -27.33 3.25 -9.08
C ALA A 328 -27.30 4.32 -7.95
N PRO A 329 -28.45 4.81 -7.45
CA PRO A 329 -28.48 5.81 -6.37
C PRO A 329 -27.64 5.41 -5.15
N GLY A 330 -26.79 6.33 -4.68
CA GLY A 330 -25.83 6.07 -3.61
C GLY A 330 -24.51 5.42 -4.07
N ARG A 331 -24.29 5.26 -5.39
CA ARG A 331 -23.00 4.89 -5.98
C ARG A 331 -22.37 6.11 -6.63
N ASN A 332 -21.71 6.90 -5.80
CA ASN A 332 -20.97 8.08 -6.23
C ASN A 332 -19.70 7.66 -6.99
N ARG A 333 -19.06 8.63 -7.66
CA ARG A 333 -17.75 8.41 -8.28
C ARG A 333 -16.63 8.43 -7.24
N GLU A 334 -16.90 8.97 -6.07
CA GLU A 334 -15.98 9.22 -4.97
C GLU A 334 -16.63 8.89 -3.62
N GLN A 335 -15.85 8.45 -2.64
CA GLN A 335 -16.39 7.92 -1.38
C GLN A 335 -15.78 8.57 -0.14
N TRP A 336 -16.36 9.71 0.27
CA TRP A 336 -15.96 10.58 1.39
C TRP A 336 -15.88 9.96 2.80
N TYR A 337 -16.33 8.73 2.98
CA TYR A 337 -16.36 8.05 4.28
C TYR A 337 -16.41 6.52 4.10
N PRO A 338 -15.91 5.71 5.05
CA PRO A 338 -15.88 4.25 4.92
C PRO A 338 -17.26 3.62 4.75
N ILE A 339 -17.42 2.79 3.71
CA ILE A 339 -18.63 1.96 3.49
C ILE A 339 -18.29 0.48 3.36
N ALA A 340 -19.29 -0.38 3.57
CA ALA A 340 -19.22 -1.76 3.14
C ALA A 340 -19.24 -1.85 1.61
N LEU A 341 -18.28 -2.54 1.01
CA LEU A 341 -18.27 -2.76 -0.45
C LEU A 341 -19.30 -3.84 -0.83
N PRO A 342 -19.87 -3.77 -2.04
CA PRO A 342 -20.89 -4.71 -2.50
C PRO A 342 -20.30 -6.07 -2.92
N GLY A 343 -21.06 -7.14 -2.71
CA GLY A 343 -20.69 -8.51 -3.11
C GLY A 343 -19.77 -9.24 -2.13
N ILE A 344 -19.49 -8.65 -0.97
CA ILE A 344 -18.69 -9.22 0.13
C ILE A 344 -19.42 -9.22 1.47
N GLU A 345 -20.72 -8.92 1.49
CA GLU A 345 -21.54 -8.74 2.70
C GLU A 345 -21.65 -10.01 3.56
N ASN A 346 -21.32 -11.18 2.98
CA ASN A 346 -21.34 -12.50 3.63
C ASN A 346 -19.93 -13.11 3.79
N GLU A 347 -18.86 -12.38 3.46
CA GLU A 347 -17.48 -12.85 3.58
C GLU A 347 -16.79 -12.19 4.79
N THR A 348 -15.84 -12.90 5.41
CA THR A 348 -15.04 -12.42 6.54
C THR A 348 -13.56 -12.50 6.20
N PHE A 349 -12.81 -11.46 6.55
CA PHE A 349 -11.47 -11.23 6.05
C PHE A 349 -10.41 -11.27 7.16
N ALA A 350 -9.28 -11.90 6.85
CA ALA A 350 -8.09 -11.99 7.70
C ALA A 350 -7.09 -10.85 7.44
N ALA A 351 -6.98 -10.42 6.18
CA ALA A 351 -6.02 -9.40 5.75
C ALA A 351 -6.55 -8.60 4.55
N VAL A 352 -6.04 -7.38 4.41
CA VAL A 352 -6.22 -6.49 3.26
C VAL A 352 -4.85 -5.94 2.88
N ALA A 353 -4.61 -5.76 1.58
CA ALA A 353 -3.39 -5.17 1.03
C ALA A 353 -3.77 -4.20 -0.10
N ALA A 354 -2.92 -3.20 -0.34
CA ALA A 354 -3.11 -2.19 -1.36
C ALA A 354 -1.82 -1.99 -2.16
N GLY A 355 -1.96 -1.84 -3.47
CA GLY A 355 -0.97 -1.18 -4.32
C GLY A 355 -1.43 0.23 -4.66
N GLU A 356 -0.78 0.85 -5.64
CA GLU A 356 -0.98 2.24 -6.04
C GLU A 356 -2.45 2.58 -6.37
N ASN A 357 -3.12 1.77 -7.18
CA ASN A 357 -4.52 1.96 -7.57
C ASN A 357 -5.33 0.64 -7.55
N HIS A 358 -4.99 -0.29 -6.64
CA HIS A 358 -5.71 -1.56 -6.51
C HIS A 358 -5.62 -2.15 -5.09
N PHE A 359 -6.56 -3.03 -4.75
CA PHE A 359 -6.58 -3.74 -3.48
C PHE A 359 -6.74 -5.25 -3.66
N LEU A 360 -6.21 -5.99 -2.67
CA LEU A 360 -6.45 -7.40 -2.44
C LEU A 360 -7.05 -7.60 -1.04
N ALA A 361 -7.99 -8.53 -0.88
CA ALA A 361 -8.51 -8.93 0.43
C ALA A 361 -8.56 -10.45 0.56
N LEU A 362 -8.10 -10.97 1.70
CA LEU A 362 -7.95 -12.40 1.98
C LEU A 362 -9.00 -12.86 3.00
N THR A 363 -9.81 -13.85 2.63
CA THR A 363 -10.85 -14.41 3.50
C THR A 363 -10.28 -15.38 4.55
N LEU A 364 -11.06 -15.65 5.61
CA LEU A 364 -10.73 -16.67 6.62
C LEU A 364 -10.53 -18.08 6.00
N ASN A 365 -11.22 -18.35 4.89
CA ASN A 365 -11.17 -19.60 4.13
C ASN A 365 -10.13 -19.58 2.97
N GLY A 366 -9.26 -18.58 2.91
CA GLY A 366 -8.14 -18.54 1.97
C GLY A 366 -8.48 -18.14 0.52
N LYS A 367 -9.72 -17.73 0.21
CA LYS A 367 -10.03 -17.04 -1.06
C LYS A 367 -9.41 -15.64 -1.05
N VAL A 368 -8.89 -15.17 -2.20
CA VAL A 368 -8.48 -13.78 -2.42
C VAL A 368 -9.49 -13.07 -3.31
N TYR A 369 -9.80 -11.81 -2.98
CA TYR A 369 -10.66 -10.90 -3.76
C TYR A 369 -9.81 -9.73 -4.27
N SER A 370 -10.10 -9.22 -5.47
CA SER A 370 -9.38 -8.08 -6.05
C SER A 370 -10.33 -7.04 -6.67
N TRP A 371 -10.01 -5.75 -6.50
CA TRP A 371 -10.69 -4.61 -7.13
C TRP A 371 -9.78 -3.39 -7.31
N GLY A 372 -10.16 -2.47 -8.19
CA GLY A 372 -9.41 -1.26 -8.54
C GLY A 372 -9.13 -1.15 -10.04
N THR A 373 -8.07 -0.42 -10.40
CA THR A 373 -7.54 -0.30 -11.77
C THR A 373 -6.87 -1.61 -12.19
N ASN A 374 -6.94 -1.97 -13.49
CA ASN A 374 -6.43 -3.26 -14.00
C ASN A 374 -5.61 -3.15 -15.30
N THR A 375 -5.13 -1.95 -15.65
CA THR A 375 -4.32 -1.63 -16.85
C THR A 375 -3.09 -2.55 -17.04
N CYS A 376 -2.53 -3.05 -15.94
CA CYS A 376 -1.35 -3.89 -15.89
C CYS A 376 -1.65 -5.35 -15.49
N TYR A 377 -2.92 -5.74 -15.42
CA TYR A 377 -3.41 -6.99 -14.80
C TYR A 377 -3.12 -7.12 -13.29
N GLN A 378 -2.99 -6.00 -12.56
CA GLN A 378 -2.73 -5.99 -11.12
C GLN A 378 -3.85 -6.64 -10.29
N LEU A 379 -5.05 -6.84 -10.84
CA LEU A 379 -6.12 -7.63 -10.19
C LEU A 379 -5.95 -9.14 -10.35
N GLY A 380 -4.95 -9.61 -11.10
CA GLY A 380 -4.63 -11.03 -11.36
C GLY A 380 -5.70 -11.78 -12.16
N ARG A 381 -6.51 -11.03 -12.91
CA ARG A 381 -7.63 -11.50 -13.73
C ARG A 381 -7.88 -10.50 -14.85
N SER A 382 -8.40 -10.94 -15.99
CA SER A 382 -8.89 -10.02 -17.01
C SER A 382 -10.14 -9.27 -16.51
N SER A 383 -10.24 -7.97 -16.80
CA SER A 383 -11.48 -7.21 -16.61
C SER A 383 -12.56 -7.68 -17.60
N ASN A 384 -13.83 -7.46 -17.27
CA ASN A 384 -14.94 -7.69 -18.20
C ASN A 384 -15.75 -6.39 -18.40
N PRO A 385 -15.36 -5.52 -19.36
CA PRO A 385 -16.02 -4.24 -19.58
C PRO A 385 -17.52 -4.37 -19.89
N ARG A 386 -17.96 -5.48 -20.51
CA ARG A 386 -19.38 -5.74 -20.76
C ARG A 386 -20.17 -5.97 -19.45
N ARG A 387 -19.58 -6.67 -18.48
CA ARG A 387 -20.14 -6.85 -17.12
C ARG A 387 -20.22 -5.53 -16.36
N VAL A 388 -19.27 -4.61 -16.57
CA VAL A 388 -19.29 -3.28 -15.95
C VAL A 388 -20.36 -2.41 -16.61
N ALA A 389 -20.34 -2.27 -17.95
CA ALA A 389 -21.29 -1.44 -18.70
C ALA A 389 -22.77 -1.80 -18.44
N GLN A 390 -23.08 -3.08 -18.23
CA GLN A 390 -24.44 -3.55 -17.87
C GLN A 390 -24.98 -3.01 -16.53
N LYS A 391 -24.13 -2.44 -15.67
CA LYS A 391 -24.49 -1.85 -14.37
C LYS A 391 -24.67 -0.32 -14.43
N PHE A 392 -24.53 0.28 -15.61
CA PHE A 392 -24.69 1.71 -15.88
C PHE A 392 -25.91 1.94 -16.77
N SER A 393 -26.62 3.04 -16.51
CA SER A 393 -27.94 3.37 -17.09
C SER A 393 -28.04 4.79 -17.64
N LYS A 394 -27.11 5.68 -17.26
CA LYS A 394 -27.07 7.10 -17.58
C LYS A 394 -25.64 7.63 -17.74
N GLY A 395 -24.72 7.18 -16.90
CA GLY A 395 -23.31 7.57 -16.93
C GLY A 395 -22.46 6.58 -17.72
N GLU A 396 -21.26 7.02 -18.14
CA GLU A 396 -20.28 6.09 -18.69
C GLU A 396 -19.63 5.22 -17.59
N PRO A 397 -19.39 3.92 -17.87
CA PRO A 397 -18.62 3.06 -16.98
C PRO A 397 -17.14 3.50 -16.90
N PRO A 398 -16.44 3.23 -15.79
CA PRO A 398 -15.01 3.48 -15.69
C PRO A 398 -14.24 2.59 -16.68
N LYS A 399 -13.24 3.17 -17.36
CA LYS A 399 -12.36 2.44 -18.27
C LYS A 399 -11.25 1.74 -17.49
N GLU A 400 -10.95 0.50 -17.88
CA GLU A 400 -9.83 -0.32 -17.36
C GLU A 400 -9.87 -0.70 -15.87
N CYS A 401 -10.83 -0.19 -15.10
CA CYS A 401 -11.12 -0.60 -13.73
C CYS A 401 -12.10 -1.78 -13.63
N ASP A 402 -12.09 -2.45 -12.48
CA ASP A 402 -13.13 -3.38 -12.03
C ASP A 402 -13.25 -3.22 -10.51
N LEU A 403 -14.15 -2.32 -10.09
CA LEU A 403 -14.23 -1.73 -8.75
C LEU A 403 -15.10 -2.55 -7.79
N THR A 404 -15.77 -3.60 -8.27
CA THR A 404 -16.49 -4.58 -7.43
C THR A 404 -15.52 -5.67 -6.96
N PRO A 405 -15.28 -5.85 -5.65
CA PRO A 405 -14.48 -6.96 -5.13
C PRO A 405 -14.94 -8.30 -5.69
N THR A 406 -14.11 -8.91 -6.54
CA THR A 406 -14.43 -10.15 -7.24
C THR A 406 -13.41 -11.21 -6.80
N PRO A 407 -13.83 -12.44 -6.44
CA PRO A 407 -12.89 -13.50 -6.06
C PRO A 407 -12.01 -13.90 -7.24
N MET A 408 -10.72 -14.06 -6.98
CA MET A 408 -9.72 -14.52 -7.94
C MET A 408 -9.85 -16.02 -8.19
N VAL A 409 -9.61 -16.44 -9.43
CA VAL A 409 -9.67 -17.85 -9.87
C VAL A 409 -8.26 -18.31 -10.27
N GLY A 410 -7.91 -19.56 -9.96
CA GLY A 410 -6.60 -20.14 -10.26
C GLY A 410 -5.60 -20.09 -9.09
N LEU A 411 -5.94 -19.41 -8.00
CA LEU A 411 -5.23 -19.53 -6.72
C LEU A 411 -5.70 -20.78 -5.96
N ALA A 412 -4.78 -21.43 -5.25
CA ALA A 412 -5.14 -22.35 -4.17
C ALA A 412 -5.53 -21.56 -2.89
N GLU A 413 -5.88 -22.28 -1.82
CA GLU A 413 -6.15 -21.67 -0.50
C GLU A 413 -4.93 -20.83 -0.05
N CYS A 414 -5.11 -19.51 0.11
CA CYS A 414 -4.04 -18.58 0.48
C CYS A 414 -3.97 -18.32 1.98
N LYS A 415 -2.75 -18.04 2.48
CA LYS A 415 -2.49 -17.64 3.87
C LYS A 415 -1.90 -16.24 4.03
N ARG A 416 -1.35 -15.66 2.97
CA ARG A 416 -0.89 -14.25 2.92
C ARG A 416 -1.17 -13.65 1.55
N ILE A 417 -1.37 -12.34 1.50
CA ILE A 417 -1.54 -11.51 0.29
C ILE A 417 -0.71 -10.25 0.43
N PHE A 418 -0.18 -9.75 -0.69
CA PHE A 418 0.64 -8.54 -0.74
C PHE A 418 0.49 -7.82 -2.08
N CYS A 419 0.90 -6.56 -2.12
CA CYS A 419 0.95 -5.75 -3.32
C CYS A 419 2.34 -5.10 -3.45
N GLY A 420 2.76 -4.86 -4.69
CA GLY A 420 3.57 -3.70 -5.04
C GLY A 420 2.67 -2.64 -5.70
N LEU A 421 3.23 -1.52 -6.17
CA LEU A 421 2.45 -0.45 -6.80
C LEU A 421 1.48 -0.96 -7.89
N THR A 422 2.02 -1.66 -8.90
CA THR A 422 1.27 -2.20 -10.06
C THR A 422 1.29 -3.74 -10.11
N ASN A 423 1.46 -4.38 -8.94
CA ASN A 423 1.64 -5.81 -8.80
C ASN A 423 0.85 -6.39 -7.62
N GLY A 424 0.34 -7.61 -7.78
CA GLY A 424 -0.25 -8.38 -6.69
C GLY A 424 0.47 -9.70 -6.49
N PHE A 425 0.48 -10.18 -5.25
CA PHE A 425 1.13 -11.41 -4.83
C PHE A 425 0.29 -12.17 -3.80
N ALA A 426 0.47 -13.49 -3.75
CA ALA A 426 -0.11 -14.32 -2.69
C ALA A 426 0.85 -15.45 -2.29
N VAL A 427 0.70 -15.92 -1.04
CA VAL A 427 1.35 -17.13 -0.54
C VAL A 427 0.27 -18.15 -0.24
N GLU A 428 0.29 -19.25 -1.00
CA GLU A 428 -0.58 -20.40 -0.82
C GLU A 428 -0.27 -21.10 0.50
N LYS A 429 -1.25 -21.80 1.08
CA LYS A 429 -1.14 -22.61 2.30
C LYS A 429 0.03 -23.60 2.25
N SER A 430 0.36 -24.09 1.06
CA SER A 430 1.51 -24.94 0.69
C SER A 430 2.89 -24.27 0.79
N GLY A 431 2.95 -22.96 1.04
CA GLY A 431 4.18 -22.17 0.97
C GLY A 431 4.57 -21.74 -0.45
N LYS A 432 3.80 -22.13 -1.48
CA LYS A 432 4.01 -21.67 -2.86
C LYS A 432 3.67 -20.17 -2.97
N VAL A 433 4.65 -19.39 -3.43
CA VAL A 433 4.51 -17.97 -3.71
C VAL A 433 4.10 -17.77 -5.17
N VAL A 434 3.17 -16.85 -5.41
CA VAL A 434 2.71 -16.45 -6.75
C VAL A 434 2.67 -14.93 -6.88
N GLY A 435 2.93 -14.43 -8.09
CA GLY A 435 2.89 -13.01 -8.44
C GLY A 435 2.25 -12.74 -9.80
N TRP A 436 1.74 -11.53 -9.99
CA TRP A 436 1.09 -11.06 -11.22
C TRP A 436 1.17 -9.53 -11.35
N GLY A 437 0.66 -8.96 -12.46
CA GLY A 437 0.68 -7.51 -12.72
C GLY A 437 1.82 -7.08 -13.66
N LEU A 438 2.30 -5.85 -13.52
CA LEU A 438 3.34 -5.27 -14.38
C LEU A 438 4.69 -6.00 -14.21
N ASN A 439 5.41 -6.27 -15.30
CA ASN A 439 6.66 -7.04 -15.28
C ASN A 439 7.70 -6.55 -16.31
N THR A 440 7.54 -5.33 -16.83
CA THR A 440 8.49 -4.67 -17.75
C THR A 440 9.93 -4.70 -17.24
N LYS A 441 10.10 -4.56 -15.93
CA LYS A 441 11.39 -4.59 -15.21
C LYS A 441 11.52 -5.83 -14.31
N GLY A 442 10.83 -6.93 -14.62
CA GLY A 442 10.99 -8.20 -13.91
C GLY A 442 10.45 -8.24 -12.48
N GLN A 443 9.77 -7.19 -12.03
CA GLN A 443 9.40 -6.97 -10.63
C GLN A 443 8.40 -7.98 -10.05
N THR A 444 7.81 -8.87 -10.85
CA THR A 444 7.03 -10.00 -10.31
C THR A 444 7.90 -11.11 -9.71
N GLY A 445 9.22 -11.12 -9.97
CA GLY A 445 10.14 -12.17 -9.55
C GLY A 445 9.93 -13.53 -10.24
N THR A 446 9.03 -13.61 -11.23
CA THR A 446 8.63 -14.88 -11.87
C THR A 446 9.69 -15.46 -12.84
N GLY A 447 10.81 -14.77 -13.07
CA GLY A 447 11.79 -15.11 -14.11
C GLY A 447 11.32 -14.82 -15.54
N LEU A 448 10.02 -14.57 -15.75
CA LEU A 448 9.42 -14.42 -17.08
C LEU A 448 9.84 -13.12 -17.78
N LYS A 449 9.97 -13.21 -19.12
CA LYS A 449 10.29 -12.07 -20.00
C LYS A 449 9.07 -11.25 -20.45
N ALA A 450 7.85 -11.73 -20.19
CA ALA A 450 6.63 -11.01 -20.55
C ALA A 450 6.47 -9.70 -19.76
N SER A 451 6.03 -8.63 -20.40
CA SER A 451 5.94 -7.28 -19.82
C SER A 451 4.77 -7.10 -18.84
N LYS A 452 3.75 -7.96 -18.89
CA LYS A 452 2.63 -8.04 -17.95
C LYS A 452 2.30 -9.52 -17.70
N ILE A 453 1.98 -9.88 -16.46
CA ILE A 453 1.61 -11.24 -16.04
C ILE A 453 0.13 -11.26 -15.69
N ALA A 454 -0.69 -11.80 -16.60
CA ALA A 454 -2.15 -11.62 -16.59
C ALA A 454 -2.91 -12.43 -15.52
N THR A 455 -2.31 -13.51 -15.02
CA THR A 455 -2.86 -14.42 -14.00
C THR A 455 -1.76 -14.87 -13.04
N PRO A 456 -2.07 -15.31 -11.81
CA PRO A 456 -1.07 -15.65 -10.80
C PRO A 456 -0.06 -16.71 -11.26
N HIS A 457 1.21 -16.32 -11.36
CA HIS A 457 2.29 -17.20 -11.82
C HIS A 457 3.26 -17.54 -10.67
N GLY A 458 3.79 -18.77 -10.65
CA GLY A 458 4.63 -19.27 -9.56
C GLY A 458 6.03 -18.65 -9.53
N ILE A 459 6.44 -18.15 -8.37
CA ILE A 459 7.80 -17.64 -8.13
C ILE A 459 8.67 -18.80 -7.66
N ALA A 460 9.16 -19.61 -8.60
CA ALA A 460 9.88 -20.86 -8.31
C ALA A 460 11.17 -20.66 -7.49
N ALA A 461 11.82 -19.50 -7.61
CA ALA A 461 12.99 -19.11 -6.84
C ALA A 461 12.72 -19.03 -5.32
N LEU A 462 11.48 -18.71 -4.90
CA LEU A 462 11.07 -18.55 -3.51
C LEU A 462 10.31 -19.76 -2.94
N SER A 463 10.44 -20.93 -3.57
CA SER A 463 9.90 -22.18 -3.02
C SER A 463 10.61 -22.55 -1.70
N PRO A 464 9.90 -22.88 -0.60
CA PRO A 464 10.52 -23.24 0.68
C PRO A 464 11.53 -24.41 0.59
N VAL A 465 11.38 -25.29 -0.40
CA VAL A 465 12.32 -26.39 -0.67
C VAL A 465 13.73 -25.88 -1.04
N ARG A 466 13.85 -24.66 -1.59
CA ARG A 466 15.13 -24.01 -1.89
C ARG A 466 15.74 -23.27 -0.69
N HIS A 467 14.94 -23.01 0.34
CA HIS A 467 15.28 -22.13 1.48
C HIS A 467 15.20 -22.87 2.83
N ASN A 468 15.54 -24.16 2.85
CA ASN A 468 15.54 -25.01 4.04
C ASN A 468 14.22 -25.03 4.83
N GLY A 469 13.08 -24.85 4.14
CA GLY A 469 11.75 -24.78 4.73
C GLY A 469 11.29 -23.37 5.13
N ALA A 470 12.11 -22.34 4.98
CA ALA A 470 11.69 -20.96 5.20
C ALA A 470 10.65 -20.51 4.16
N GLU A 471 9.63 -19.77 4.60
CA GLU A 471 8.55 -19.27 3.76
C GLU A 471 8.61 -17.75 3.62
N VAL A 472 8.06 -17.21 2.52
CA VAL A 472 7.81 -15.77 2.43
C VAL A 472 6.74 -15.34 3.45
N VAL A 473 7.12 -14.39 4.32
CA VAL A 473 6.26 -13.82 5.37
C VAL A 473 5.81 -12.40 5.05
N GLN A 474 6.57 -11.64 4.26
CA GLN A 474 6.17 -10.33 3.76
C GLN A 474 6.67 -10.11 2.32
N ILE A 475 5.91 -9.37 1.52
CA ILE A 475 6.35 -8.84 0.21
C ILE A 475 5.99 -7.36 0.17
N VAL A 476 6.89 -6.53 -0.36
CA VAL A 476 6.66 -5.09 -0.62
C VAL A 476 7.25 -4.72 -1.98
N GLY A 477 6.64 -3.82 -2.72
CA GLY A 477 7.15 -3.41 -4.03
C GLY A 477 6.87 -1.94 -4.36
N GLY A 478 7.95 -1.20 -4.60
CA GLY A 478 7.91 0.17 -5.10
C GLY A 478 7.75 0.22 -6.61
N ASN A 479 8.25 1.29 -7.22
CA ASN A 479 8.30 1.38 -8.68
C ASN A 479 9.40 0.47 -9.21
N PHE A 480 9.02 -0.43 -10.12
CA PHE A 480 9.90 -1.38 -10.82
C PHE A 480 10.80 -2.31 -9.96
N HIS A 481 10.56 -2.43 -8.65
CA HIS A 481 11.29 -3.36 -7.77
C HIS A 481 10.36 -3.99 -6.72
N THR A 482 10.71 -5.18 -6.25
CA THR A 482 9.95 -5.91 -5.22
C THR A 482 10.89 -6.71 -4.32
N ALA A 483 10.73 -6.54 -3.01
CA ALA A 483 11.48 -7.22 -1.95
C ALA A 483 10.58 -8.24 -1.22
N PHE A 484 11.16 -9.38 -0.85
CA PHE A 484 10.50 -10.54 -0.26
C PHE A 484 11.24 -10.91 1.02
N LEU A 485 10.57 -10.85 2.17
CA LEU A 485 11.10 -11.27 3.46
C LEU A 485 10.72 -12.74 3.73
N LEU A 486 11.70 -13.56 4.08
CA LEU A 486 11.50 -14.96 4.46
C LEU A 486 11.48 -15.13 5.99
N SER A 487 10.84 -16.20 6.46
CA SER A 487 10.67 -16.52 7.89
C SER A 487 11.96 -16.80 8.67
N ASN A 488 13.10 -16.90 7.97
CA ASN A 488 14.43 -17.00 8.57
C ASN A 488 15.09 -15.61 8.78
N GLY A 489 14.48 -14.54 8.27
CA GLY A 489 14.98 -13.16 8.33
C GLY A 489 15.83 -12.72 7.14
N GLU A 490 15.94 -13.55 6.09
CA GLU A 490 16.60 -13.17 4.83
C GLU A 490 15.66 -12.36 3.93
N VAL A 491 16.23 -11.41 3.19
CA VAL A 491 15.51 -10.59 2.21
C VAL A 491 16.03 -10.91 0.81
N TYR A 492 15.11 -11.25 -0.10
CA TYR A 492 15.38 -11.41 -1.52
C TYR A 492 14.73 -10.25 -2.29
N ILE A 493 15.29 -9.87 -3.44
CA ILE A 493 14.80 -8.74 -4.25
C ILE A 493 14.89 -9.00 -5.75
N CYS A 494 13.96 -8.45 -6.52
CA CYS A 494 14.00 -8.46 -7.99
C CYS A 494 13.52 -7.12 -8.54
N GLY A 495 13.91 -6.77 -9.77
CA GLY A 495 13.49 -5.55 -10.41
C GLY A 495 14.52 -4.91 -11.33
N ASP A 496 14.31 -3.61 -11.53
CA ASP A 496 15.23 -2.66 -12.15
C ASP A 496 16.45 -2.37 -11.26
N SER A 497 17.67 -2.56 -11.77
CA SER A 497 18.91 -2.29 -10.99
C SER A 497 19.32 -0.82 -10.89
N ASP A 498 18.53 0.09 -11.47
CA ASP A 498 18.83 1.51 -11.47
C ASP A 498 18.68 2.12 -10.05
N GLU A 499 19.19 3.34 -9.86
CA GLU A 499 18.97 4.18 -8.67
C GLU A 499 19.26 3.51 -7.30
N GLY A 500 20.09 2.46 -7.28
CA GLY A 500 20.37 1.66 -6.07
C GLY A 500 19.19 0.81 -5.55
N LYS A 501 18.06 0.76 -6.27
CA LYS A 501 16.77 0.19 -5.80
C LYS A 501 16.85 -1.26 -5.30
N LEU A 502 17.81 -2.04 -5.79
CA LEU A 502 17.98 -3.44 -5.40
C LEU A 502 18.84 -3.65 -4.14
N GLY A 503 19.54 -2.64 -3.60
CA GLY A 503 20.35 -2.83 -2.38
C GLY A 503 21.53 -3.80 -2.58
N LEU A 504 21.95 -4.05 -3.81
CA LEU A 504 23.03 -4.97 -4.18
C LEU A 504 24.30 -4.16 -4.47
N PRO A 505 25.46 -4.52 -3.89
CA PRO A 505 26.71 -3.81 -4.15
C PRO A 505 27.13 -3.93 -5.62
N ALA A 506 27.84 -2.94 -6.15
CA ALA A 506 28.21 -2.87 -7.57
C ALA A 506 29.02 -4.08 -8.11
N ASN A 507 29.68 -4.85 -7.23
CA ASN A 507 30.39 -6.09 -7.58
C ASN A 507 29.52 -7.37 -7.48
N HIS A 508 28.22 -7.24 -7.19
CA HIS A 508 27.33 -8.38 -7.02
C HIS A 508 27.12 -9.13 -8.35
N PRO A 509 27.15 -10.48 -8.40
CA PRO A 509 27.06 -11.23 -9.66
C PRO A 509 25.82 -10.95 -10.51
N ALA A 510 24.69 -10.55 -9.91
CA ALA A 510 23.47 -10.15 -10.62
C ALA A 510 23.58 -8.78 -11.32
N LEU A 511 24.57 -7.95 -10.96
CA LEU A 511 24.82 -6.61 -11.51
C LEU A 511 26.05 -6.57 -12.46
N LYS A 512 26.69 -7.70 -12.74
CA LYS A 512 27.96 -7.79 -13.49
C LYS A 512 27.96 -7.11 -14.88
N ASP A 513 26.80 -6.94 -15.51
CA ASP A 513 26.62 -6.34 -16.83
C ASP A 513 25.98 -4.92 -16.75
N ALA A 514 25.78 -4.38 -15.55
CA ALA A 514 25.10 -3.11 -15.30
C ALA A 514 26.06 -1.92 -15.34
N THR A 515 25.59 -0.79 -15.87
CA THR A 515 26.26 0.51 -15.78
C THR A 515 25.24 1.60 -15.46
N ALA A 516 25.72 2.78 -15.05
CA ALA A 516 24.86 3.96 -14.82
C ALA A 516 24.11 4.46 -16.08
N SER A 517 24.43 3.94 -17.27
CA SER A 517 23.73 4.21 -18.53
C SER A 517 23.02 2.98 -19.12
N ASN A 518 23.10 1.83 -18.46
CA ASN A 518 22.50 0.56 -18.88
C ASN A 518 22.18 -0.31 -17.64
N PRO A 519 21.07 -0.05 -16.93
CA PRO A 519 20.66 -0.85 -15.78
C PRO A 519 20.20 -2.25 -16.21
N VAL A 520 20.53 -3.25 -15.38
CA VAL A 520 20.17 -4.66 -15.59
C VAL A 520 18.82 -4.96 -14.95
N VAL A 521 18.03 -5.81 -15.63
CA VAL A 521 16.72 -6.25 -15.12
C VAL A 521 16.85 -7.64 -14.47
N VAL A 522 16.89 -7.64 -13.14
CA VAL A 522 17.02 -8.84 -12.29
C VAL A 522 15.63 -9.48 -12.13
N ARG A 523 15.36 -10.55 -12.91
CA ARG A 523 14.02 -11.17 -13.01
C ARG A 523 13.73 -12.28 -11.98
N GLU A 524 14.75 -12.77 -11.30
CA GLU A 524 14.61 -13.77 -10.23
C GLU A 524 15.04 -13.15 -8.88
N PRO A 525 14.26 -13.35 -7.80
CA PRO A 525 14.60 -12.86 -6.47
C PRO A 525 16.00 -13.28 -6.02
N THR A 526 16.80 -12.27 -5.68
CA THR A 526 18.23 -12.35 -5.38
C THR A 526 18.48 -11.89 -3.94
N LEU A 527 19.32 -12.62 -3.18
CA LEU A 527 19.58 -12.32 -1.76
C LEU A 527 20.24 -10.94 -1.59
N VAL A 528 19.68 -10.10 -0.71
CA VAL A 528 20.22 -8.78 -0.36
C VAL A 528 21.25 -8.92 0.78
N PRO A 529 22.50 -8.44 0.61
CA PRO A 529 23.49 -8.45 1.67
C PRO A 529 23.28 -7.27 2.64
N PHE A 530 23.04 -7.58 3.91
CA PHE A 530 22.99 -6.57 4.98
C PHE A 530 24.35 -6.42 5.68
N PRO A 531 24.67 -5.24 6.23
CA PRO A 531 25.78 -5.07 7.16
C PRO A 531 25.69 -6.05 8.34
N SER A 532 26.83 -6.47 8.88
CA SER A 532 26.89 -7.34 10.07
C SER A 532 26.15 -6.72 11.26
N PRO A 533 25.48 -7.53 12.10
CA PRO A 533 24.74 -7.01 13.25
C PRO A 533 25.72 -6.42 14.28
N PRO A 534 25.34 -5.36 15.02
CA PRO A 534 26.18 -4.80 16.08
C PRO A 534 26.62 -5.86 17.11
N SER A 535 27.81 -5.70 17.68
CA SER A 535 28.45 -6.70 18.55
C SER A 535 27.71 -7.01 19.85
N TRP A 536 26.80 -6.12 20.29
CA TRP A 536 25.95 -6.28 21.46
C TRP A 536 24.64 -7.04 21.17
N VAL A 537 24.33 -7.35 19.91
CA VAL A 537 23.09 -8.04 19.52
C VAL A 537 23.12 -9.52 19.90
N THR A 538 22.02 -10.01 20.48
CA THR A 538 21.87 -11.42 20.90
C THR A 538 21.67 -12.36 19.71
N GLU A 539 21.97 -13.66 19.88
CA GLU A 539 21.77 -14.67 18.82
C GLU A 539 20.29 -14.82 18.39
N ALA A 540 19.33 -14.52 19.27
CA ALA A 540 17.90 -14.56 18.92
C ALA A 540 17.52 -13.51 17.86
N SER A 541 18.28 -12.42 17.80
CA SER A 541 18.13 -11.32 16.84
C SER A 541 19.03 -11.48 15.59
N LYS A 542 19.64 -12.66 15.39
CA LYS A 542 20.46 -13.01 14.22
C LYS A 542 19.82 -14.13 13.40
N THR A 543 20.26 -14.25 12.15
CA THR A 543 19.99 -15.44 11.33
C THR A 543 20.75 -16.65 11.87
N ALA A 544 20.43 -17.86 11.41
CA ALA A 544 21.09 -19.10 11.86
C ALA A 544 22.60 -19.15 11.52
N ASP A 545 23.09 -18.28 10.62
CA ASP A 545 24.49 -18.10 10.26
C ASP A 545 25.10 -16.77 10.79
N GLY A 546 24.45 -16.14 11.78
CA GLY A 546 25.01 -15.00 12.54
C GLY A 546 24.88 -13.63 11.87
N LYS A 547 24.17 -13.51 10.75
CA LYS A 547 23.91 -12.24 10.05
C LYS A 547 22.73 -11.48 10.66
N THR A 548 22.55 -10.24 10.19
CA THR A 548 21.41 -9.36 10.53
C THR A 548 20.10 -9.99 10.06
N LYS A 549 19.18 -10.18 11.01
CA LYS A 549 17.85 -10.78 10.79
C LYS A 549 16.82 -9.68 10.57
N ILE A 550 16.22 -9.62 9.39
CA ILE A 550 15.14 -8.68 9.09
C ILE A 550 13.80 -9.25 9.59
N VAL A 551 12.90 -8.39 10.06
CA VAL A 551 11.58 -8.75 10.59
C VAL A 551 10.42 -7.96 10.01
N ALA A 552 10.68 -6.81 9.37
CA ALA A 552 9.69 -6.11 8.57
C ALA A 552 10.35 -5.32 7.42
N LEU A 553 9.61 -5.12 6.33
CA LEU A 553 9.96 -4.30 5.18
C LEU A 553 8.89 -3.22 4.91
N SER A 554 9.26 -2.14 4.24
CA SER A 554 8.33 -1.21 3.59
C SER A 554 8.99 -0.61 2.36
N ALA A 555 8.30 -0.51 1.23
CA ALA A 555 8.86 0.03 -0.02
C ALA A 555 8.19 1.36 -0.38
N GLY A 556 9.01 2.39 -0.59
CA GLY A 556 8.59 3.64 -1.23
C GLY A 556 8.74 3.53 -2.75
N MET A 557 8.50 4.62 -3.49
CA MET A 557 8.55 4.56 -4.96
C MET A 557 9.91 4.12 -5.50
N ARG A 558 11.03 4.55 -4.90
CA ARG A 558 12.39 4.28 -5.41
C ARG A 558 13.39 3.82 -4.34
N PHE A 559 12.89 3.40 -3.18
CA PHE A 559 13.69 2.96 -2.05
C PHE A 559 12.94 1.95 -1.20
N THR A 560 13.67 1.16 -0.40
CA THR A 560 13.10 0.22 0.58
C THR A 560 13.66 0.52 1.97
N LEU A 561 12.80 0.38 2.99
CA LEU A 561 13.13 0.35 4.40
C LEU A 561 13.09 -1.11 4.90
N ALA A 562 14.02 -1.49 5.76
CA ALA A 562 14.05 -2.80 6.42
C ALA A 562 14.34 -2.69 7.91
N LEU A 563 13.47 -3.23 8.75
CA LEU A 563 13.64 -3.28 10.20
C LEU A 563 14.29 -4.61 10.60
N ALA A 564 15.45 -4.52 11.24
CA ALA A 564 16.14 -5.66 11.84
C ALA A 564 15.62 -5.99 13.24
N ALA A 565 15.86 -7.24 13.68
CA ALA A 565 15.35 -7.78 14.93
C ALA A 565 15.87 -7.08 16.20
N ASP A 566 17.04 -6.44 16.13
CA ASP A 566 17.59 -5.59 17.19
C ASP A 566 16.82 -4.25 17.34
N GLY A 567 16.08 -3.83 16.32
CA GLY A 567 15.42 -2.51 16.24
C GLY A 567 16.16 -1.51 15.34
N THR A 568 17.26 -1.92 14.69
CA THR A 568 17.97 -1.11 13.69
C THR A 568 17.15 -1.01 12.41
N LEU A 569 16.87 0.20 11.96
CA LEU A 569 16.18 0.46 10.70
C LEU A 569 17.21 0.78 9.60
N TYR A 570 17.16 0.04 8.50
CA TYR A 570 18.01 0.24 7.32
C TYR A 570 17.20 0.84 6.17
N SER A 571 17.84 1.57 5.25
CA SER A 571 17.27 1.94 3.96
C SER A 571 18.27 1.84 2.80
N TRP A 572 17.75 1.74 1.57
CA TRP A 572 18.52 1.79 0.32
C TRP A 572 17.65 2.19 -0.88
N GLY A 573 18.27 2.60 -1.97
CA GLY A 573 17.64 3.21 -3.15
C GLY A 573 17.87 4.72 -3.23
N THR A 574 16.94 5.45 -3.84
CA THR A 574 16.97 6.92 -3.97
C THR A 574 15.64 7.58 -3.60
N THR A 575 15.70 8.88 -3.29
CA THR A 575 14.54 9.78 -3.22
C THR A 575 14.97 11.24 -3.36
N SER A 576 14.09 12.06 -3.91
CA SER A 576 14.20 13.53 -3.99
C SER A 576 13.88 14.23 -2.67
N ASP A 577 13.25 13.51 -1.74
CA ASP A 577 12.49 14.11 -0.65
C ASP A 577 12.98 13.79 0.75
N ASP A 578 14.24 13.35 0.86
CA ASP A 578 14.93 12.95 2.09
C ASP A 578 14.30 11.75 2.85
N ALA A 579 13.26 11.11 2.28
CA ALA A 579 12.54 9.98 2.86
C ALA A 579 13.40 8.71 3.10
N LEU A 580 14.65 8.67 2.61
CA LEU A 580 15.63 7.65 3.00
C LEU A 580 16.09 7.77 4.48
N GLY A 581 15.97 8.95 5.09
CA GLY A 581 16.45 9.22 6.45
C GLY A 581 17.96 9.45 6.57
N HIS A 582 18.65 9.62 5.43
CA HIS A 582 20.09 9.86 5.33
C HIS A 582 20.36 11.29 4.87
N PRO A 583 20.54 12.27 5.78
CA PRO A 583 20.84 13.64 5.38
C PRO A 583 22.14 13.69 4.57
N ALA A 584 22.15 14.44 3.48
CA ALA A 584 23.35 14.67 2.68
C ALA A 584 24.45 15.40 3.49
N GLU A 585 25.71 15.10 3.17
CA GLU A 585 26.88 15.76 3.78
C GLU A 585 26.95 17.25 3.39
N GLU A 586 26.54 17.58 2.16
CA GLU A 586 26.39 18.94 1.65
C GLU A 586 24.92 19.23 1.28
N VAL A 587 24.49 20.48 1.36
CA VAL A 587 23.10 20.89 1.07
C VAL A 587 22.78 20.64 -0.41
N GLY A 588 21.80 19.77 -0.68
CA GLY A 588 21.46 19.33 -2.03
C GLY A 588 22.32 18.18 -2.60
N GLY A 589 23.24 17.62 -1.80
CA GLY A 589 24.05 16.47 -2.18
C GLY A 589 23.26 15.16 -2.31
N ASN A 590 23.86 14.17 -2.97
CA ASN A 590 23.23 12.86 -3.22
C ASN A 590 23.05 12.06 -1.91
N GLN A 591 21.80 11.69 -1.60
CA GLN A 591 21.46 10.88 -0.42
C GLN A 591 21.34 9.38 -0.70
N SER A 592 21.33 8.98 -1.97
CA SER A 592 21.11 7.59 -2.41
C SER A 592 22.08 6.60 -1.75
N LYS A 593 21.65 5.35 -1.59
CA LYS A 593 22.45 4.25 -1.05
C LYS A 593 22.20 2.99 -1.86
N ASP A 594 23.26 2.45 -2.48
CA ASP A 594 23.16 1.24 -3.32
C ASP A 594 23.06 -0.07 -2.51
N THR A 595 23.21 0.01 -1.18
CA THR A 595 23.15 -1.11 -0.24
C THR A 595 22.45 -0.71 1.08
N PRO A 596 21.85 -1.66 1.83
CA PRO A 596 21.18 -1.38 3.09
C PRO A 596 22.08 -0.64 4.09
N THR A 597 21.73 0.61 4.38
CA THR A 597 22.48 1.52 5.25
C THR A 597 21.66 1.85 6.48
N ALA A 598 22.25 1.80 7.68
CA ALA A 598 21.53 2.00 8.94
C ALA A 598 21.16 3.48 9.15
N ILE A 599 19.87 3.77 9.37
CA ILE A 599 19.35 5.12 9.62
C ILE A 599 19.73 5.56 11.05
N ALA A 600 20.29 6.77 11.17
CA ALA A 600 20.66 7.35 12.46
C ALA A 600 19.42 7.85 13.22
N MET A 601 18.95 7.06 14.19
CA MET A 601 17.89 7.47 15.11
C MET A 601 18.37 8.55 16.10
N PRO A 602 17.49 9.46 16.57
CA PRO A 602 17.88 10.60 17.38
C PRO A 602 18.13 10.23 18.85
N GLY A 603 19.29 10.62 19.37
CA GLY A 603 19.74 10.32 20.73
C GLY A 603 21.07 9.57 20.72
N GLN A 604 21.35 8.84 21.79
CA GLN A 604 22.42 7.84 21.80
C GLN A 604 21.91 6.52 21.19
N PRO A 605 22.78 5.62 20.68
CA PRO A 605 22.38 4.28 20.26
C PRO A 605 21.59 3.56 21.36
N GLY A 606 20.46 2.96 21.00
CA GLY A 606 19.55 2.31 21.96
C GLY A 606 18.55 3.24 22.66
N ALA A 607 18.64 4.57 22.54
CA ALA A 607 17.69 5.50 23.17
C ALA A 607 16.22 5.35 22.69
N TRP A 608 16.02 4.70 21.54
CA TRP A 608 14.72 4.33 20.99
C TRP A 608 14.82 2.94 20.37
N ARG A 609 13.75 2.15 20.48
CA ARG A 609 13.62 0.88 19.75
C ARG A 609 12.48 0.99 18.74
N ILE A 610 12.81 0.87 17.45
CA ILE A 610 11.82 0.87 16.37
C ILE A 610 10.95 -0.39 16.46
N MET A 611 9.64 -0.19 16.40
CA MET A 611 8.60 -1.23 16.44
C MET A 611 8.04 -1.49 15.03
N ALA A 612 7.92 -0.45 14.21
CA ALA A 612 7.52 -0.56 12.80
C ALA A 612 8.03 0.64 12.00
N ALA A 613 8.13 0.47 10.68
CA ALA A 613 8.32 1.56 9.73
C ALA A 613 7.36 1.38 8.54
N ALA A 614 6.88 2.50 8.00
CA ALA A 614 6.05 2.57 6.80
C ALA A 614 6.54 3.71 5.91
N THR A 615 6.37 3.61 4.60
CA THR A 615 6.79 4.66 3.66
C THR A 615 5.94 4.67 2.40
N ALA A 616 5.97 5.78 1.67
CA ALA A 616 5.26 5.98 0.41
C ALA A 616 6.15 6.68 -0.64
N GLY A 617 5.59 7.60 -1.44
CA GLY A 617 6.35 8.33 -2.47
C GLY A 617 7.43 9.25 -1.91
N GLN A 618 7.03 10.24 -1.10
CA GLN A 618 7.89 11.33 -0.63
C GLN A 618 8.09 11.38 0.90
N HIS A 619 7.46 10.47 1.64
CA HIS A 619 7.41 10.51 3.09
C HIS A 619 7.58 9.13 3.73
N SER A 620 8.11 9.12 4.96
CA SER A 620 8.33 7.93 5.75
C SER A 620 7.95 8.14 7.21
N LEU A 621 7.44 7.07 7.81
CA LEU A 621 6.91 6.99 9.16
C LEU A 621 7.65 5.87 9.91
N ALA A 622 7.85 6.03 11.21
CA ALA A 622 8.15 4.92 12.11
C ALA A 622 7.40 5.08 13.42
N ILE A 623 7.20 3.98 14.13
CA ILE A 623 6.77 4.00 15.53
C ILE A 623 7.82 3.32 16.39
N ALA A 624 8.13 3.94 17.53
CA ALA A 624 9.15 3.46 18.44
C ALA A 624 8.70 3.57 19.89
N VAL A 625 9.24 2.70 20.74
CA VAL A 625 9.18 2.85 22.20
C VAL A 625 10.50 3.40 22.71
N LYS A 626 10.46 4.20 23.77
CA LYS A 626 11.64 4.53 24.55
C LYS A 626 11.88 3.38 25.54
N PRO A 627 13.04 2.69 25.52
CA PRO A 627 13.34 1.71 26.55
C PRO A 627 13.37 2.33 27.95
N PRO A 628 13.20 1.54 29.02
CA PRO A 628 13.63 1.93 30.35
C PRO A 628 15.11 2.34 30.31
N GLN A 629 15.49 3.31 31.13
CA GLN A 629 16.89 3.63 31.36
C GLN A 629 17.26 3.03 32.72
N ASP A 630 18.41 2.37 32.81
CA ASP A 630 18.98 2.00 34.10
C ASP A 630 19.48 3.28 34.78
N ASP A 631 19.01 3.55 36.01
CA ASP A 631 19.35 4.71 36.86
C ASP A 631 20.72 4.57 37.56
#